data_AF-A0A9W7A4R5-F1
#
_entry.id   AF-A0A9W7A4R5-F1
#
_cell.length_a   1.000
_cell.length_b   1.000
_cell.length_c   1.000
_cell.angle_alpha   90.00
_cell.angle_beta   90.00
_cell.angle_gamma   90.00
#
_symmetry.space_group_name_H-M   'P 1'
#
loop_
_entity.id
_entity.type
_entity.pdbx_description
1 polymer ?
#
loop_
_entity_poly.entity_id
_entity_poly.type
_entity_poly.pdbx_seq_one_letter_code
_entity_poly.pdbx_strand_id
1 'polypeptide(L)'
;MNGAQRVSREEFCEDEANADTLTCTTNEVAKITSVLVDEVDKNTDRVVVHMSTDKQNGRMSLNTEVLGLADFVSCNAPKPSTGRTWRCKGDGTTDEELIFLAQPTDLGKLLSGFEYENFEQNTFENITISIYDGVGNDEGCLPAAEHPNAGTIRSGCFHTNVTVAMMITDYDPDSVYDPSATCGWLPNCMELPYQAMLGLFGFALICACCVCSCFKRWR
;
A
#
# COMPACT_ATOMS: atom_id res chain seq x y z
N MET A 1 -19.83 -19.51 19.13
CA MET A 1 -19.06 -20.69 18.70
C MET A 1 -17.74 -20.16 18.20
N ASN A 2 -16.67 -20.35 18.97
CA ASN A 2 -15.35 -19.80 18.66
C ASN A 2 -14.63 -20.80 17.75
N GLY A 3 -14.59 -20.51 16.45
CA GLY A 3 -13.85 -21.29 15.48
C GLY A 3 -12.39 -20.86 15.52
N ALA A 4 -11.53 -21.72 16.05
CA ALA A 4 -10.08 -21.60 15.87
C ALA A 4 -9.73 -21.94 14.42
N GLN A 5 -8.90 -21.10 13.80
CA GLN A 5 -8.52 -21.21 12.40
C GLN A 5 -7.15 -21.88 12.26
N ARG A 6 -6.99 -22.73 11.25
CA ARG A 6 -5.82 -23.57 11.01
C ARG A 6 -5.13 -23.07 9.75
N VAL A 7 -3.94 -22.48 9.88
CA VAL A 7 -3.06 -22.12 8.76
C VAL A 7 -2.51 -23.41 8.16
N SER A 8 -2.79 -23.67 6.89
CA SER A 8 -2.24 -24.82 6.17
C SER A 8 -0.79 -24.53 5.77
N ARG A 9 0.08 -25.39 6.30
CA ARG A 9 1.54 -25.45 6.19
C ARG A 9 1.95 -25.97 4.81
N GLU A 10 2.48 -25.11 3.96
CA GLU A 10 3.36 -25.50 2.85
C GLU A 10 4.66 -24.68 2.95
N GLU A 11 5.76 -25.38 2.71
CA GLU A 11 7.14 -25.14 3.17
C GLU A 11 7.69 -23.73 2.89
N PHE A 12 8.08 -22.99 3.93
CA PHE A 12 9.42 -22.40 4.15
C PHE A 12 9.39 -21.56 5.44
N CYS A 13 10.46 -21.59 6.24
CA CYS A 13 10.58 -21.20 7.66
C CYS A 13 10.26 -22.33 8.64
N GLU A 14 11.16 -23.32 8.74
CA GLU A 14 11.21 -24.20 9.91
C GLU A 14 11.88 -23.46 11.06
N ASP A 15 11.10 -22.94 11.99
CA ASP A 15 11.40 -23.05 13.43
C ASP A 15 10.09 -22.92 14.22
N GLU A 16 9.87 -23.88 15.11
CA GLU A 16 8.63 -24.06 15.87
C GLU A 16 8.36 -22.88 16.81
N ALA A 17 7.43 -22.01 16.46
CA ALA A 17 6.77 -21.12 17.41
C ALA A 17 5.28 -20.95 17.09
N ASN A 18 4.50 -20.96 18.16
CA ASN A 18 3.08 -20.69 18.35
C ASN A 18 2.29 -20.07 17.16
N ALA A 19 1.05 -20.56 16.95
CA ALA A 19 0.21 -20.35 15.76
C ALA A 19 -0.17 -18.90 15.36
N ASP A 20 0.35 -17.88 16.04
CA ASP A 20 0.04 -16.46 15.82
C ASP A 20 1.28 -15.60 15.51
N THR A 21 2.45 -16.19 15.30
CA THR A 21 3.67 -15.42 15.02
C THR A 21 4.55 -16.13 14.00
N LEU A 22 4.57 -15.62 12.77
CA LEU A 22 5.57 -15.98 11.76
C LEU A 22 6.80 -15.11 11.98
N THR A 23 7.89 -15.73 12.42
CA THR A 23 9.24 -15.13 12.43
C THR A 23 9.98 -15.55 11.17
N CYS A 24 10.21 -14.59 10.27
CA CYS A 24 11.08 -14.78 9.11
C CYS A 24 12.44 -14.14 9.42
N THR A 25 13.51 -14.93 9.28
CA THR A 25 14.89 -14.44 9.43
C THR A 25 15.54 -14.44 8.04
N THR A 26 16.20 -13.33 7.69
CA THR A 26 16.96 -13.03 6.46
C THR A 26 16.20 -12.31 5.34
N ASN A 27 16.97 -11.68 4.43
CA ASN A 27 16.64 -10.78 3.31
C ASN A 27 15.61 -11.30 2.28
N GLU A 28 14.84 -12.32 2.63
CA GLU A 28 13.79 -12.87 1.81
C GLU A 28 12.47 -12.15 2.12
N VAL A 29 11.87 -11.62 1.06
CA VAL A 29 10.55 -10.98 1.06
C VAL A 29 9.56 -11.85 1.85
N ALA A 30 9.03 -11.32 2.94
CA ALA A 30 8.00 -12.00 3.73
C ALA A 30 6.76 -12.21 2.86
N LYS A 31 6.58 -13.43 2.35
CA LYS A 31 5.50 -13.75 1.43
C LYS A 31 4.27 -14.20 2.20
N ILE A 32 3.24 -13.36 2.21
CA ILE A 32 1.94 -13.73 2.76
C ILE A 32 1.20 -14.55 1.71
N THR A 33 1.22 -15.86 1.87
CA THR A 33 0.69 -16.80 0.86
C THR A 33 -0.83 -16.85 0.82
N SER A 34 -1.49 -16.58 1.95
CA SER A 34 -2.95 -16.47 1.99
C SER A 34 -3.41 -15.72 3.23
N VAL A 35 -4.38 -14.83 3.04
CA VAL A 35 -5.21 -14.33 4.14
C VAL A 35 -6.60 -14.89 3.91
N LEU A 36 -7.01 -15.82 4.78
CA LEU A 36 -8.32 -16.43 4.70
C LEU A 36 -9.34 -15.47 5.31
N VAL A 37 -9.96 -14.65 4.46
CA VAL A 37 -11.22 -13.99 4.80
C VAL A 37 -12.33 -15.02 4.65
N ASP A 38 -13.18 -15.13 5.68
CA ASP A 38 -14.27 -16.10 5.71
C ASP A 38 -15.21 -15.88 4.51
N GLU A 39 -15.21 -16.81 3.54
CA GLU A 39 -15.98 -16.74 2.28
C GLU A 39 -17.51 -16.81 2.50
N VAL A 40 -17.98 -16.85 3.74
CA VAL A 40 -19.40 -16.77 4.07
C VAL A 40 -20.05 -15.58 3.36
N ASP A 41 -19.35 -14.46 3.24
CA ASP A 41 -19.84 -13.23 2.59
C ASP A 41 -19.84 -13.27 1.05
N LYS A 42 -19.29 -14.32 0.42
CA LYS A 42 -19.16 -14.48 -1.03
C LYS A 42 -18.59 -13.26 -1.76
N ASN A 43 -17.67 -12.50 -1.14
CA ASN A 43 -17.09 -11.31 -1.74
C ASN A 43 -18.15 -10.24 -2.09
N THR A 44 -19.20 -10.16 -1.27
CA THR A 44 -20.31 -9.22 -1.47
C THR A 44 -19.94 -7.81 -1.01
N ASP A 45 -19.18 -7.73 0.08
CA ASP A 45 -18.80 -6.48 0.73
C ASP A 45 -17.29 -6.26 0.64
N ARG A 46 -16.91 -4.99 0.54
CA ARG A 46 -15.50 -4.61 0.55
C ARG A 46 -15.01 -4.63 1.98
N VAL A 47 -13.76 -4.99 2.14
CA VAL A 47 -13.05 -4.93 3.42
C VAL A 47 -12.12 -3.72 3.45
N VAL A 48 -11.88 -3.25 4.66
CA VAL A 48 -10.86 -2.23 4.93
C VAL A 48 -9.61 -2.95 5.36
N VAL A 49 -8.49 -2.64 4.71
CA VAL A 49 -7.18 -3.17 5.06
C VAL A 49 -6.36 -2.03 5.64
N HIS A 50 -5.82 -2.24 6.83
CA HIS A 50 -4.86 -1.34 7.46
C HIS A 50 -3.55 -2.09 7.64
N MET A 51 -2.49 -1.61 7.02
CA MET A 51 -1.14 -2.14 7.19
C MET A 51 -0.27 -1.06 7.79
N SER A 52 0.48 -1.43 8.83
CA SER A 52 1.36 -0.51 9.54
C SER A 52 2.50 -1.30 10.17
N THR A 53 3.55 -0.57 10.56
CA THR A 53 4.63 -1.15 11.35
C THR A 53 4.71 -0.51 12.73
N ASP A 54 5.29 -1.22 13.70
CA ASP A 54 5.38 -0.75 15.09
C ASP A 54 6.35 0.43 15.27
N LYS A 55 7.37 0.52 14.43
CA LYS A 55 8.42 1.57 14.50
C LYS A 55 8.31 2.65 13.43
N GLN A 56 7.53 2.42 12.36
CA GLN A 56 7.43 3.33 11.21
C GLN A 56 8.79 3.62 10.55
N ASN A 57 9.72 2.67 10.62
CA ASN A 57 11.09 2.81 10.11
C ASN A 57 11.28 2.18 8.72
N GLY A 58 10.20 2.06 7.95
CA GLY A 58 10.25 1.42 6.64
C GLY A 58 9.08 1.79 5.75
N ARG A 59 9.10 1.22 4.55
CA ARG A 59 8.10 1.39 3.50
C ARG A 59 7.57 0.05 3.04
N MET A 60 6.31 0.05 2.68
CA MET A 60 5.54 -1.08 2.20
C MET A 60 5.12 -0.83 0.75
N SER A 61 5.24 -1.87 -0.06
CA SER A 61 4.70 -1.88 -1.42
C SER A 61 3.85 -3.13 -1.60
N LEU A 62 2.66 -2.95 -2.19
CA LEU A 62 1.83 -4.07 -2.64
C LEU A 62 2.27 -4.54 -4.03
N ASN A 63 1.66 -5.62 -4.51
CA ASN A 63 1.87 -6.06 -5.87
C ASN A 63 1.38 -5.03 -6.90
N THR A 64 2.33 -4.36 -7.56
CA THR A 64 2.07 -3.28 -8.52
C THR A 64 1.33 -3.75 -9.78
N GLU A 65 1.42 -5.02 -10.16
CA GLU A 65 0.72 -5.58 -11.33
C GLU A 65 -0.80 -5.63 -11.14
N VAL A 66 -1.25 -5.70 -9.88
CA VAL A 66 -2.68 -5.85 -9.51
C VAL A 66 -3.17 -4.75 -8.59
N LEU A 67 -2.42 -3.64 -8.49
CA LEU A 67 -2.72 -2.52 -7.61
C LEU A 67 -4.12 -1.91 -7.85
N GLY A 68 -4.59 -1.96 -9.09
CA GLY A 68 -5.93 -1.51 -9.47
C GLY A 68 -7.09 -2.30 -8.85
N LEU A 69 -6.82 -3.41 -8.15
CA LEU A 69 -7.82 -4.14 -7.36
C LEU A 69 -8.08 -3.49 -5.99
N ALA A 70 -7.17 -2.62 -5.53
CA ALA A 70 -7.33 -1.83 -4.32
C ALA A 70 -7.85 -0.42 -4.65
N ASP A 71 -8.64 0.12 -3.73
CA ASP A 71 -9.21 1.45 -3.80
C ASP A 71 -8.66 2.32 -2.69
N PHE A 72 -7.70 3.16 -3.08
CA PHE A 72 -7.01 4.15 -2.23
C PHE A 72 -7.67 5.53 -2.25
N VAL A 73 -8.74 5.73 -3.04
CA VAL A 73 -9.27 7.07 -3.33
C VAL A 73 -10.66 7.27 -2.73
N SER A 74 -11.55 6.28 -2.82
CA SER A 74 -12.94 6.42 -2.39
C SER A 74 -13.08 6.70 -0.89
N CYS A 75 -12.05 6.39 -0.10
CA CYS A 75 -11.99 6.69 1.33
C CYS A 75 -11.06 7.85 1.74
N ASN A 76 -10.56 8.65 0.79
CA ASN A 76 -9.76 9.85 1.10
C ASN A 76 -10.59 11.01 1.63
N ALA A 77 -11.85 11.13 1.20
CA ALA A 77 -12.72 12.18 1.70
C ALA A 77 -13.34 11.76 3.04
N PRO A 78 -13.18 12.57 4.12
CA PRO A 78 -13.99 12.38 5.31
C PRO A 78 -15.46 12.53 4.89
N LYS A 79 -16.28 11.56 5.26
CA LYS A 79 -17.73 11.67 5.17
C LYS A 79 -18.26 11.75 6.61
N PRO A 80 -18.33 12.96 7.20
CA PRO A 80 -18.83 13.12 8.57
C PRO A 80 -20.22 12.54 8.74
N SER A 81 -21.03 12.57 7.68
CA SER A 81 -22.38 12.00 7.64
C SER A 81 -22.41 10.47 7.72
N THR A 82 -21.33 9.77 7.42
CA THR A 82 -21.26 8.31 7.53
C THR A 82 -20.58 7.84 8.82
N GLY A 83 -20.04 8.75 9.63
CA GLY A 83 -19.38 8.41 10.90
C GLY A 83 -18.00 7.75 10.74
N ARG A 84 -17.43 7.71 9.53
CA ARG A 84 -16.09 7.16 9.30
C ARG A 84 -15.03 7.97 10.06
N THR A 85 -14.27 7.30 10.94
CA THR A 85 -13.18 7.89 11.74
C THR A 85 -11.80 7.76 11.09
N TRP A 86 -11.67 6.95 10.04
CA TRP A 86 -10.44 6.66 9.32
C TRP A 86 -10.50 7.16 7.88
N ARG A 87 -9.35 7.15 7.17
CA ARG A 87 -9.25 7.52 5.76
C ARG A 87 -8.27 6.59 5.05
N CYS A 88 -8.46 6.46 3.74
CA CYS A 88 -7.44 5.85 2.89
C CYS A 88 -6.09 6.56 3.12
N LYS A 89 -5.00 5.79 3.07
CA LYS A 89 -3.62 6.26 3.18
C LYS A 89 -2.74 5.48 2.22
N GLY A 90 -1.79 6.20 1.65
CA GLY A 90 -0.88 5.69 0.64
C GLY A 90 -1.53 5.46 -0.72
N ASP A 91 -0.71 5.00 -1.65
CA ASP A 91 -1.13 4.58 -2.99
C ASP A 91 -0.82 3.10 -3.27
N GLY A 92 -0.24 2.41 -2.29
CA GLY A 92 0.17 1.02 -2.38
C GLY A 92 1.60 0.83 -2.87
N THR A 93 2.37 1.91 -3.03
CA THR A 93 3.78 1.88 -3.39
C THR A 93 4.62 2.75 -2.45
N THR A 94 5.64 2.16 -1.84
CA THR A 94 6.61 2.88 -1.00
C THR A 94 6.00 3.66 0.18
N ASP A 95 4.97 3.11 0.82
CA ASP A 95 4.18 3.76 1.86
C ASP A 95 4.58 3.31 3.29
N GLU A 96 4.67 4.22 4.26
CA GLU A 96 4.91 3.89 5.67
C GLU A 96 3.67 3.27 6.35
N GLU A 97 2.49 3.60 5.85
CA GLU A 97 1.20 3.13 6.35
C GLU A 97 0.22 3.05 5.18
N LEU A 98 -0.43 1.90 5.04
CA LEU A 98 -1.41 1.65 3.99
C LEU A 98 -2.79 1.51 4.60
N ILE A 99 -3.75 2.30 4.10
CA ILE A 99 -5.16 2.08 4.38
C ILE A 99 -5.92 2.09 3.06
N PHE A 100 -6.54 0.98 2.70
CA PHE A 100 -7.26 0.86 1.44
C PHE A 100 -8.46 -0.05 1.54
N LEU A 101 -9.33 0.05 0.54
CA LEU A 101 -10.47 -0.85 0.36
C LEU A 101 -10.14 -1.90 -0.68
N ALA A 102 -10.56 -3.14 -0.45
CA ALA A 102 -10.44 -4.21 -1.44
C ALA A 102 -11.59 -5.20 -1.32
N GLN A 103 -11.72 -6.04 -2.32
CA GLN A 103 -12.58 -7.22 -2.26
C GLN A 103 -11.85 -8.35 -1.51
N PRO A 104 -12.50 -9.10 -0.60
CA PRO A 104 -11.92 -10.26 0.07
C PRO A 104 -11.10 -11.19 -0.85
N THR A 105 -11.63 -11.53 -2.03
CA THR A 105 -10.98 -12.46 -2.97
C THR A 105 -9.75 -11.87 -3.67
N ASP A 106 -9.57 -10.56 -3.64
CA ASP A 106 -8.45 -9.88 -4.28
C ASP A 106 -7.28 -9.62 -3.32
N LEU A 107 -7.50 -9.73 -2.00
CA LEU A 107 -6.46 -9.55 -1.00
C LEU A 107 -5.26 -10.48 -1.20
N GLY A 108 -5.52 -11.75 -1.51
CA GLY A 108 -4.43 -12.71 -1.77
C GLY A 108 -3.56 -12.28 -2.94
N LYS A 109 -4.13 -11.67 -3.98
CA LYS A 109 -3.39 -11.18 -5.14
C LYS A 109 -2.62 -9.90 -4.80
N LEU A 110 -3.26 -8.96 -4.12
CA LEU A 110 -2.65 -7.70 -3.68
C LEU A 110 -1.44 -7.94 -2.77
N LEU A 111 -1.53 -8.91 -1.86
CA LEU A 111 -0.45 -9.30 -0.95
C LEU A 111 0.56 -10.26 -1.58
N SER A 112 0.26 -10.85 -2.74
CA SER A 112 1.19 -11.74 -3.44
C SER A 112 2.30 -10.92 -4.08
N GLY A 113 3.45 -10.82 -3.42
CA GLY A 113 4.50 -9.87 -3.81
C GLY A 113 4.44 -8.56 -3.02
N PHE A 114 3.85 -8.61 -1.83
CA PHE A 114 4.08 -7.59 -0.81
C PHE A 114 5.58 -7.49 -0.52
N GLU A 115 6.09 -6.26 -0.51
CA GLU A 115 7.48 -5.93 -0.21
C GLU A 115 7.53 -4.96 0.96
N TYR A 116 8.53 -5.15 1.81
CA TYR A 116 8.83 -4.23 2.90
C TYR A 116 10.32 -3.91 2.90
N GLU A 117 10.64 -2.62 2.95
CA GLU A 117 11.98 -2.08 3.02
C GLU A 117 12.13 -1.30 4.33
N ASN A 118 13.20 -1.53 5.08
CA ASN A 118 13.50 -0.79 6.31
C ASN A 118 14.71 0.10 6.11
N PHE A 119 14.75 1.22 6.82
CA PHE A 119 15.83 2.21 6.75
C PHE A 119 16.93 1.99 7.79
N GLU A 120 16.72 1.06 8.72
CA GLU A 120 17.62 0.78 9.82
C GLU A 120 18.09 -0.67 9.82
N GLN A 121 19.39 -0.87 9.99
CA GLN A 121 20.01 -2.19 10.12
C GLN A 121 19.87 -2.75 11.54
N ASN A 122 19.89 -4.08 11.66
CA ASN A 122 19.84 -4.80 12.93
C ASN A 122 18.61 -4.46 13.77
N THR A 123 17.50 -4.19 13.10
CA THR A 123 16.21 -3.89 13.72
C THR A 123 15.30 -5.11 13.67
N PHE A 124 14.51 -5.25 14.73
CA PHE A 124 13.36 -6.14 14.75
C PHE A 124 12.11 -5.28 14.60
N GLU A 125 11.23 -5.65 13.68
CA GLU A 125 10.04 -4.89 13.32
C GLU A 125 8.86 -5.84 13.15
N ASN A 126 7.68 -5.38 13.56
CA ASN A 126 6.44 -6.09 13.33
C ASN A 126 5.61 -5.34 12.30
N ILE A 127 5.26 -6.02 11.20
CA ILE A 127 4.22 -5.53 10.29
C ILE A 127 2.90 -6.09 10.78
N THR A 128 1.95 -5.21 11.06
CA THR A 128 0.56 -5.59 11.40
C THR A 128 -0.34 -5.29 10.22
N ILE A 129 -1.09 -6.30 9.80
CA ILE A 129 -2.12 -6.23 8.76
C ILE A 129 -3.45 -6.50 9.43
N SER A 130 -4.25 -5.45 9.61
CA SER A 130 -5.60 -5.51 10.16
C SER A 130 -6.62 -5.46 9.03
N ILE A 131 -7.56 -6.40 9.04
CA ILE A 131 -8.64 -6.48 8.07
C ILE A 131 -9.96 -6.32 8.81
N TYR A 132 -10.75 -5.36 8.34
CA TYR A 132 -12.05 -5.02 8.88
C TYR A 132 -13.15 -5.34 7.85
N ASP A 133 -14.11 -6.16 8.27
CA ASP A 133 -15.21 -6.65 7.44
C ASP A 133 -16.55 -6.42 8.15
N GLY A 134 -17.57 -6.00 7.40
CA GLY A 134 -18.91 -5.74 7.88
C GLY A 134 -19.18 -4.29 8.27
N VAL A 135 -20.14 -4.10 9.18
CA VAL A 135 -20.70 -2.79 9.51
C VAL A 135 -20.24 -2.33 10.88
N GLY A 136 -19.57 -1.18 10.93
CA GLY A 136 -19.21 -0.51 12.18
C GLY A 136 -18.73 0.89 11.92
N ASN A 137 -19.17 1.83 12.76
CA ASN A 137 -18.67 3.21 12.72
C ASN A 137 -17.36 3.34 13.53
N ASP A 138 -17.04 2.33 14.34
CA ASP A 138 -15.90 2.29 15.23
C ASP A 138 -14.82 1.35 14.68
N GLU A 139 -13.57 1.63 15.04
CA GLU A 139 -12.39 0.76 14.90
C GLU A 139 -11.88 0.41 13.50
N GLY A 140 -12.54 0.80 12.41
CA GLY A 140 -11.99 0.62 11.05
C GLY A 140 -12.97 0.05 10.03
N CYS A 141 -14.15 -0.42 10.43
CA CYS A 141 -15.14 -0.94 9.49
C CYS A 141 -15.78 0.13 8.60
N LEU A 142 -16.45 -0.34 7.54
CA LEU A 142 -17.26 0.50 6.69
C LEU A 142 -18.63 0.77 7.35
N PRO A 143 -19.15 2.00 7.22
CA PRO A 143 -20.49 2.33 7.70
C PRO A 143 -21.54 1.67 6.82
N ALA A 144 -22.72 1.38 7.38
CA ALA A 144 -23.82 0.67 6.72
C ALA A 144 -24.19 1.24 5.34
N ALA A 145 -24.10 2.56 5.18
CA ALA A 145 -24.43 3.26 3.94
C ALA A 145 -23.45 3.01 2.78
N GLU A 146 -22.27 2.46 3.06
CA GLU A 146 -21.22 2.20 2.06
C GLU A 146 -21.13 0.72 1.65
N HIS A 147 -22.07 -0.09 2.15
CA HIS A 147 -22.34 -1.45 1.69
C HIS A 147 -23.38 -1.37 0.56
N PRO A 148 -22.97 -1.55 -0.71
CA PRO A 148 -23.84 -1.34 -1.87
C PRO A 148 -24.98 -2.37 -1.95
N ASN A 149 -24.79 -3.52 -1.31
CA ASN A 149 -25.78 -4.58 -1.20
C ASN A 149 -26.29 -4.62 0.24
N ALA A 150 -27.60 -4.79 0.42
CA ALA A 150 -28.22 -5.01 1.74
C ALA A 150 -27.86 -6.37 2.37
N GLY A 151 -26.70 -6.92 1.98
CA GLY A 151 -26.31 -8.31 2.12
C GLY A 151 -25.10 -8.54 3.02
N THR A 152 -24.65 -7.53 3.78
CA THR A 152 -23.69 -7.78 4.86
C THR A 152 -24.24 -8.85 5.79
N ILE A 153 -23.65 -10.04 5.68
CA ILE A 153 -24.01 -11.20 6.50
C ILE A 153 -23.60 -10.92 7.95
N ARG A 154 -22.62 -10.04 8.14
CA ARG A 154 -22.16 -9.57 9.45
C ARG A 154 -22.98 -8.37 9.88
N SER A 155 -23.70 -8.53 10.99
CA SER A 155 -24.43 -7.43 11.66
C SER A 155 -23.53 -6.52 12.50
N GLY A 156 -22.19 -6.66 12.37
CA GLY A 156 -21.22 -5.90 13.14
C GLY A 156 -19.86 -5.85 12.44
N CYS A 157 -18.89 -5.23 13.11
CA CYS A 157 -17.53 -5.11 12.63
C CYS A 157 -16.72 -6.34 13.04
N PHE A 158 -16.33 -7.16 12.06
CA PHE A 158 -15.35 -8.21 12.25
C PHE A 158 -13.96 -7.64 11.99
N HIS A 159 -13.07 -7.86 12.93
CA HIS A 159 -11.68 -7.44 12.85
C HIS A 159 -10.81 -8.67 13.05
N THR A 160 -9.92 -8.90 12.10
CA THR A 160 -8.85 -9.89 12.20
C THR A 160 -7.53 -9.18 11.93
N ASN A 161 -6.47 -9.60 12.59
CA ASN A 161 -5.14 -9.08 12.33
C ASN A 161 -4.13 -10.21 12.16
N VAL A 162 -3.13 -9.94 11.34
CA VAL A 162 -1.96 -10.81 11.15
C VAL A 162 -0.75 -9.96 11.45
N THR A 163 0.14 -10.48 12.29
CA THR A 163 1.41 -9.82 12.58
C THR A 163 2.55 -10.67 12.04
N VAL A 164 3.40 -10.06 11.24
CA VAL A 164 4.60 -10.67 10.69
C VAL A 164 5.80 -10.06 11.41
N ALA A 165 6.53 -10.90 12.12
CA ALA A 165 7.73 -10.50 12.83
C ALA A 165 8.94 -10.70 11.90
N MET A 166 9.74 -9.65 11.74
CA MET A 166 10.91 -9.69 10.85
C MET A 166 12.15 -9.18 11.58
N MET A 167 13.27 -9.84 11.29
CA MET A 167 14.60 -9.39 11.72
C MET A 167 15.39 -8.94 10.51
N ILE A 168 15.79 -7.67 10.51
CA ILE A 168 16.50 -7.05 9.38
C ILE A 168 17.98 -7.03 9.69
N THR A 169 18.70 -7.93 9.03
CA THR A 169 20.12 -8.19 9.26
C THR A 169 21.03 -7.38 8.34
N ASP A 170 20.54 -6.98 7.17
CA ASP A 170 21.30 -6.23 6.18
C ASP A 170 20.39 -5.23 5.47
N TYR A 171 20.95 -4.12 5.03
CA TYR A 171 20.27 -3.05 4.32
C TYR A 171 21.20 -2.57 3.22
N ASP A 172 20.68 -2.45 2.00
CA ASP A 172 21.41 -1.86 0.88
C ASP A 172 21.17 -0.34 0.85
N PRO A 173 22.12 0.48 1.35
CA PRO A 173 21.96 1.93 1.31
C PRO A 173 22.03 2.51 -0.11
N ASP A 174 22.44 1.73 -1.11
CA ASP A 174 22.40 2.13 -2.51
C ASP A 174 21.07 1.77 -3.18
N SER A 175 20.25 0.89 -2.56
CA SER A 175 18.87 0.63 -2.98
C SER A 175 17.88 1.66 -2.45
N VAL A 176 18.33 2.65 -1.66
CA VAL A 176 17.52 3.81 -1.28
C VAL A 176 16.82 4.27 -2.53
N TYR A 177 15.49 4.12 -2.54
CA TYR A 177 14.64 4.86 -3.46
C TYR A 177 14.89 6.33 -3.18
N ASP A 178 15.90 6.89 -3.85
CA ASP A 178 16.19 8.30 -3.85
C ASP A 178 15.16 8.91 -4.78
N PRO A 179 14.10 9.57 -4.25
CA PRO A 179 13.17 10.26 -5.11
C PRO A 179 13.93 11.28 -5.98
N SER A 180 15.08 11.81 -5.55
CA SER A 180 15.90 12.70 -6.36
C SER A 180 16.61 12.03 -7.54
N ALA A 181 16.71 10.70 -7.56
CA ALA A 181 17.24 9.94 -8.71
C ALA A 181 16.18 9.68 -9.79
N THR A 182 14.89 9.61 -9.44
CA THR A 182 13.77 9.48 -10.39
C THR A 182 13.17 10.83 -10.79
N CYS A 183 13.31 11.84 -9.94
CA CYS A 183 13.02 13.21 -10.32
C CYS A 183 14.11 13.64 -11.29
N GLY A 184 13.72 13.84 -12.56
CA GLY A 184 14.64 14.40 -13.56
C GLY A 184 15.21 15.75 -13.11
N TRP A 185 15.85 16.47 -14.02
CA TRP A 185 16.51 17.76 -13.73
C TRP A 185 15.59 18.89 -13.16
N LEU A 186 14.31 18.64 -12.92
CA LEU A 186 13.35 19.60 -12.39
C LEU A 186 13.30 19.55 -10.85
N PRO A 187 13.38 20.71 -10.17
CA PRO A 187 13.24 20.78 -8.72
C PRO A 187 11.84 20.34 -8.27
N ASN A 188 11.77 19.68 -7.11
CA ASN A 188 10.55 19.20 -6.45
C ASN A 188 9.72 18.17 -7.24
N CYS A 189 10.35 17.35 -8.09
CA CYS A 189 9.67 16.18 -8.66
C CYS A 189 8.39 16.51 -9.45
N MET A 190 8.32 17.71 -10.05
CA MET A 190 7.16 18.07 -10.86
C MET A 190 7.17 17.28 -12.16
N GLU A 191 6.21 16.38 -12.32
CA GLU A 191 5.88 15.81 -13.61
C GLU A 191 5.19 16.88 -14.47
N LEU A 192 5.91 17.42 -15.45
CA LEU A 192 5.32 18.31 -16.44
C LEU A 192 4.48 17.48 -17.42
N PRO A 193 3.20 17.82 -17.64
CA PRO A 193 2.40 17.16 -18.66
C PRO A 193 3.08 17.34 -20.03
N TYR A 194 2.98 16.33 -20.89
CA TYR A 194 3.64 16.30 -22.20
C TYR A 194 3.44 17.58 -23.04
N GLN A 195 2.26 18.19 -22.92
CA GLN A 195 1.94 19.46 -23.58
C GLN A 195 2.82 20.63 -23.10
N ALA A 196 3.12 20.69 -21.80
CA ALA A 196 4.00 21.70 -21.22
C ALA A 196 5.46 21.49 -21.64
N MET A 197 5.91 20.24 -21.75
CA MET A 197 7.24 19.92 -22.30
C MET A 197 7.38 20.40 -23.75
N LEU A 198 6.41 20.10 -24.62
CA LEU A 198 6.41 20.59 -26.00
C LEU A 198 6.41 22.12 -26.08
N GLY A 199 5.68 22.77 -25.17
CA GLY A 199 5.67 24.24 -25.04
C GLY A 199 7.06 24.80 -24.71
N LEU A 200 7.77 24.21 -23.73
CA LEU A 200 9.12 24.62 -23.36
C LEU A 200 10.12 24.44 -24.51
N PHE A 201 10.08 23.31 -25.22
CA PHE A 201 10.94 23.08 -26.39
C PHE A 201 10.65 24.06 -27.53
N GLY A 202 9.36 24.34 -27.80
CA GLY A 202 8.96 25.34 -28.79
C GLY A 202 9.47 26.73 -28.44
N PHE A 203 9.35 27.15 -27.17
CA PHE A 203 9.84 28.44 -26.71
C PHE A 203 11.37 28.56 -26.81
N ALA A 204 12.11 27.50 -26.45
CA ALA A 204 13.56 27.47 -26.56
C ALA A 204 14.03 27.62 -28.03
N LEU A 205 13.35 26.95 -28.96
CA LEU A 205 13.63 27.08 -30.41
C LEU A 205 13.38 28.51 -30.92
N ILE A 206 12.30 29.15 -30.50
CA ILE A 206 12.00 30.54 -30.88
C ILE A 206 13.07 31.47 -30.33
N CYS A 207 13.44 31.32 -29.06
CA CYS A 207 14.51 32.11 -28.44
C CYS A 207 15.84 31.96 -29.18
N ALA A 208 16.22 30.72 -29.52
CA ALA A 208 17.44 30.46 -30.28
C ALA A 208 17.43 31.14 -31.66
N CYS A 209 16.32 31.06 -32.39
CA CYS A 209 16.16 31.73 -33.69
C CYS A 209 16.27 33.26 -33.58
N CYS A 210 15.67 33.85 -32.55
CA CYS A 210 15.77 35.29 -32.29
C CYS A 210 17.20 35.71 -31.98
N VAL A 211 17.92 34.95 -31.14
CA VAL A 211 19.32 35.24 -30.79
C VAL A 211 20.22 35.12 -32.03
N CYS A 212 20.08 34.06 -32.83
CA CYS A 212 20.85 33.89 -34.07
C CYS A 212 20.62 35.04 -35.08
N SER A 213 19.37 35.53 -35.17
CA SER A 213 19.02 36.64 -36.06
C SER A 213 19.65 37.97 -35.59
N CYS A 214 19.71 38.19 -34.26
CA CYS A 214 20.40 39.33 -33.68
C CYS A 214 21.91 39.28 -33.91
N PHE A 215 22.55 38.12 -33.75
CA PHE A 215 23.99 37.95 -33.99
C PHE A 215 24.37 38.13 -35.46
N LYS A 216 23.50 37.74 -36.41
CA LYS A 216 23.74 37.97 -37.85
C LYS A 216 23.77 39.44 -38.25
N ARG A 217 23.15 40.33 -37.47
CA ARG A 217 23.11 41.77 -37.76
C ARG A 217 24.39 42.51 -37.31
N TRP A 218 25.19 41.88 -36.47
CA TRP A 218 26.42 42.44 -35.90
C TRP A 218 27.69 41.99 -36.61
N ARG A 219 27.56 41.19 -37.67
CA ARG A 219 28.66 40.70 -38.50
C ARG A 219 28.51 41.23 -39.91
#